data_AF-A0A6I9TQ03-F1
#
_entry.id   AF-A0A6I9TQ03-F1
#
_cell.length_a   1.000
_cell.length_b   1.000
_cell.length_c   1.000
_cell.angle_alpha   90.00
_cell.angle_beta   90.00
_cell.angle_gamma   90.00
#
_symmetry.space_group_name_H-M   'P 1'
#
loop_
_entity.id
_entity.type
_entity.pdbx_description
1 polymer ?
#
loop_
_entity_poly.entity_id
_entity_poly.type
_entity_poly.pdbx_seq_one_letter_code
_entity_poly.pdbx_strand_id
1 'polypeptide(L)'
;MTEYWVSQGNKWCDTCKIYISNNPASIRNHELGQRHKDNVAKRLNTMREEKAAKEKEQKQASRLLEQIEAKAKRSYEKDLATFREARDTNAQALIAEDSNQGIADGSTMSGDWEYDSSSGYYYNQKNNYYYDPNSGFYYMDSLGKWVTQEEALAAFQVSSASGPTQKKPSLGKPPSASENRPSGETKSASTSESGPPPGRVVSTPLNPLRPVKGATSSVAVKRKRPDEKPKAMSKEEEAALKAREAARKRVEEREKPLLGLYKR
;
A
#
# COMPACT_ATOMS: atom_id res chain seq x y z
N MET A 1 -7.37 -73.58 -19.45
CA MET A 1 -8.08 -72.33 -19.08
C MET A 1 -7.32 -71.74 -17.90
N THR A 2 -6.56 -70.67 -18.09
CA THR A 2 -5.74 -70.08 -17.03
C THR A 2 -6.58 -69.07 -16.25
N GLU A 3 -6.90 -69.40 -15.00
CA GLU A 3 -7.60 -68.48 -14.11
C GLU A 3 -6.72 -67.25 -13.85
N TYR A 4 -7.25 -66.07 -14.20
CA TYR A 4 -6.62 -64.79 -13.96
C TYR A 4 -6.75 -64.44 -12.47
N TRP A 5 -5.66 -64.57 -11.71
CA TRP A 5 -5.67 -64.19 -10.30
C TRP A 5 -5.54 -62.67 -10.17
N VAL A 6 -6.57 -62.04 -9.61
CA VAL A 6 -6.56 -60.61 -9.27
C VAL A 6 -6.31 -60.48 -7.78
N SER A 7 -5.20 -59.86 -7.39
CA SER A 7 -4.96 -59.51 -5.99
C SER A 7 -6.04 -58.53 -5.51
N GLN A 8 -6.74 -58.89 -4.43
CA GLN A 8 -7.63 -57.97 -3.72
C GLN A 8 -6.80 -56.81 -3.16
N GLY A 9 -6.96 -55.62 -3.74
CA GLY A 9 -6.26 -54.41 -3.29
C GLY A 9 -6.73 -53.93 -1.91
N ASN A 10 -6.20 -52.79 -1.46
CA ASN A 10 -6.68 -52.10 -0.26
C ASN A 10 -7.54 -50.88 -0.65
N LYS A 11 -8.62 -50.63 0.09
CA LYS A 11 -9.49 -49.46 -0.01
C LYS A 11 -9.03 -48.37 0.96
N TRP A 12 -8.93 -47.13 0.49
CA TRP A 12 -8.70 -45.97 1.34
C TRP A 12 -10.02 -45.45 1.95
N CYS A 13 -9.98 -45.04 3.23
CA CYS A 13 -11.10 -44.37 3.90
C CYS A 13 -10.76 -42.90 4.20
N ASP A 14 -11.55 -41.96 3.68
CA ASP A 14 -11.28 -40.52 3.82
C ASP A 14 -11.51 -39.96 5.23
N THR A 15 -12.44 -40.54 5.98
CA THR A 15 -12.77 -40.09 7.34
C THR A 15 -11.79 -40.60 8.38
N CYS A 16 -11.30 -41.84 8.22
CA CYS A 16 -10.33 -42.42 9.13
C CYS A 16 -8.88 -42.28 8.65
N LYS A 17 -8.66 -41.93 7.38
CA LYS A 17 -7.35 -41.80 6.75
C LYS A 17 -6.48 -43.05 6.92
N ILE A 18 -7.07 -44.21 6.69
CA ILE A 18 -6.40 -45.51 6.74
C ILE A 18 -6.75 -46.36 5.52
N TYR A 19 -5.85 -47.27 5.17
CA TYR A 19 -6.11 -48.33 4.20
C TYR A 19 -6.78 -49.52 4.90
N ILE A 20 -7.83 -50.05 4.27
CA ILE A 20 -8.66 -51.18 4.71
C ILE A 20 -8.56 -52.25 3.63
N SER A 21 -8.61 -53.53 3.97
CA SER A 21 -8.68 -54.58 2.94
C SER A 21 -9.93 -54.41 2.06
N ASN A 22 -9.82 -54.63 0.75
CA ASN A 22 -10.96 -54.51 -0.18
C ASN A 22 -11.93 -55.73 -0.10
N ASN A 23 -12.30 -56.13 1.11
CA ASN A 23 -13.34 -57.12 1.35
C ASN A 23 -14.61 -56.39 1.82
N PRO A 24 -15.79 -56.63 1.21
CA PRO A 24 -17.05 -55.97 1.60
C PRO A 24 -17.40 -56.14 3.09
N ALA A 25 -17.01 -57.24 3.73
CA ALA A 25 -17.20 -57.41 5.17
C ALA A 25 -16.28 -56.48 6.00
N SER A 26 -15.02 -56.35 5.60
CA SER A 26 -14.04 -55.49 6.27
C SER A 26 -14.42 -54.01 6.16
N ILE A 27 -14.88 -53.60 4.97
CA ILE A 27 -15.35 -52.24 4.71
C ILE A 27 -16.57 -51.91 5.59
N ARG A 28 -17.58 -52.79 5.61
CA ARG A 28 -18.77 -52.58 6.45
C ARG A 28 -18.45 -52.54 7.94
N ASN A 29 -17.60 -53.45 8.43
CA ASN A 29 -17.20 -53.46 9.84
C ASN A 29 -16.41 -52.19 10.21
N HIS A 30 -15.59 -51.67 9.30
CA HIS A 30 -14.91 -50.40 9.48
C HIS A 30 -15.89 -49.22 9.54
N GLU A 31 -16.80 -49.11 8.56
CA GLU A 31 -17.80 -48.02 8.48
C GLU A 31 -18.77 -48.03 9.66
N LEU A 32 -19.14 -49.22 10.15
CA LEU A 32 -19.96 -49.39 11.35
C LEU A 32 -19.17 -49.22 12.66
N GLY A 33 -17.84 -49.23 12.59
CA GLY A 33 -16.96 -49.11 13.74
C GLY A 33 -17.07 -47.75 14.43
N GLN A 34 -16.93 -47.75 15.76
CA GLN A 34 -17.09 -46.55 16.57
C GLN A 34 -16.13 -45.42 16.16
N ARG A 35 -14.86 -45.75 15.87
CA ARG A 35 -13.87 -44.77 15.40
C ARG A 35 -14.31 -44.04 14.12
N HIS A 36 -14.93 -44.75 13.18
CA HIS A 36 -15.40 -44.14 11.94
C HIS A 36 -16.56 -43.17 12.22
N LYS A 37 -17.55 -43.63 12.98
CA LYS A 37 -18.71 -42.82 13.40
C LYS A 37 -18.30 -41.58 14.18
N ASP A 38 -17.36 -41.71 15.11
CA ASP A 38 -16.85 -40.58 15.91
C ASP A 38 -16.12 -39.57 15.03
N ASN A 39 -15.30 -40.03 14.06
CA ASN A 39 -14.61 -39.15 13.14
C ASN A 39 -15.58 -38.41 12.20
N VAL A 40 -16.63 -39.09 11.73
CA VAL A 40 -17.70 -38.47 10.95
C VAL A 40 -18.42 -37.40 11.79
N ALA A 41 -18.83 -37.74 13.02
CA ALA A 41 -19.51 -36.82 13.91
C ALA A 41 -18.65 -35.59 14.24
N LYS A 42 -17.37 -35.80 14.53
CA LYS A 42 -16.39 -34.72 14.74
C LYS A 42 -16.30 -33.82 13.51
N ARG A 43 -16.13 -34.38 12.31
CA ARG A 43 -16.06 -33.61 11.06
C ARG A 43 -17.33 -32.79 10.80
N LEU A 44 -18.50 -33.33 11.13
CA LEU A 44 -19.77 -32.60 11.00
C LEU A 44 -19.86 -31.45 12.01
N ASN A 45 -19.40 -31.65 13.25
CA ASN A 45 -19.38 -30.61 14.27
C ASN A 45 -18.39 -29.49 13.91
N THR A 46 -17.16 -29.82 13.51
CA THR A 46 -16.19 -28.81 13.06
C THR A 46 -16.72 -28.00 11.88
N MET A 47 -17.38 -28.65 10.91
CA MET A 47 -18.01 -27.96 9.78
C MET A 47 -19.13 -27.00 10.20
N ARG A 48 -19.90 -27.32 11.25
CA ARG A 48 -20.94 -26.42 11.79
C ARG A 48 -20.31 -25.25 12.53
N GLU A 49 -19.33 -25.51 13.38
CA GLU A 49 -18.61 -24.50 14.14
C GLU A 49 -17.88 -23.52 13.23
N GLU A 50 -17.18 -24.02 12.20
CA GLU A 50 -16.50 -23.18 11.21
C GLU A 50 -17.49 -22.30 10.44
N LYS A 51 -18.66 -22.82 10.07
CA LYS A 51 -19.70 -22.02 9.40
C LYS A 51 -20.22 -20.91 10.33
N ALA A 52 -20.50 -21.23 11.58
CA ALA A 52 -20.95 -20.25 12.56
C ALA A 52 -19.88 -19.20 12.88
N ALA A 53 -18.60 -19.59 12.93
CA ALA A 53 -17.49 -18.67 13.09
C ALA A 53 -17.35 -17.73 11.89
N LYS A 54 -17.36 -18.27 10.67
CA LYS A 54 -17.30 -17.48 9.43
C LYS A 54 -18.47 -16.51 9.30
N GLU A 55 -19.68 -16.90 9.68
CA GLU A 55 -20.84 -16.02 9.67
C GLU A 55 -20.70 -14.87 10.68
N LYS A 56 -20.20 -15.15 11.88
CA LYS A 56 -19.92 -14.11 12.89
C LYS A 56 -18.84 -13.15 12.42
N GLU A 57 -17.75 -13.66 11.84
CA GLU A 57 -16.67 -12.84 11.26
C GLU A 57 -17.20 -11.97 10.11
N GLN A 58 -18.02 -12.51 9.21
CA GLN A 58 -18.63 -11.74 8.12
C GLN A 58 -19.56 -10.64 8.63
N LYS A 59 -20.36 -10.92 9.66
CA LYS A 59 -21.23 -9.92 10.29
C LYS A 59 -20.44 -8.83 11.02
N GLN A 60 -19.31 -9.18 11.64
CA GLN A 60 -18.41 -8.21 12.24
C GLN A 60 -17.74 -7.35 11.16
N ALA A 61 -17.27 -7.97 10.08
CA ALA A 61 -16.68 -7.26 8.94
C ALA A 61 -17.68 -6.30 8.29
N SER A 62 -18.93 -6.72 8.06
CA SER A 62 -19.96 -5.86 7.49
C SER A 62 -20.27 -4.65 8.39
N ARG A 63 -20.36 -4.86 9.71
CA ARG A 63 -20.54 -3.77 10.68
C ARG A 63 -19.36 -2.80 10.69
N LEU A 64 -18.13 -3.30 10.59
CA LEU A 64 -16.94 -2.45 10.54
C LEU A 64 -16.91 -1.63 9.24
N LEU A 65 -17.26 -2.23 8.11
CA LEU A 65 -17.38 -1.52 6.84
C LEU A 65 -18.43 -0.42 6.91
N GLU A 66 -19.61 -0.70 7.46
CA GLU A 66 -20.66 0.30 7.66
C GLU A 66 -20.19 1.46 8.54
N GLN A 67 -19.44 1.20 9.61
CA GLN A 67 -18.87 2.26 10.46
C GLN A 67 -17.82 3.09 9.72
N ILE A 68 -16.99 2.47 8.88
CA ILE A 68 -16.00 3.19 8.06
C ILE A 68 -16.72 4.08 7.05
N GLU A 69 -17.73 3.56 6.36
CA GLU A 69 -18.54 4.32 5.42
C GLU A 69 -19.26 5.50 6.08
N ALA A 70 -19.86 5.28 7.26
CA ALA A 70 -20.51 6.34 8.00
C ALA A 70 -19.52 7.44 8.43
N LYS A 71 -18.32 7.06 8.89
CA LYS A 71 -17.26 8.02 9.24
C LYS A 71 -16.77 8.79 8.01
N ALA A 72 -16.55 8.11 6.89
CA ALA A 72 -16.11 8.72 5.64
C ALA A 72 -17.16 9.70 5.07
N LYS A 73 -18.45 9.35 5.14
CA LYS A 73 -19.54 10.27 4.74
C LYS A 73 -19.56 11.52 5.61
N ARG A 74 -19.46 11.35 6.93
CA ARG A 74 -19.42 12.49 7.88
C ARG A 74 -18.20 13.39 7.68
N SER A 75 -17.02 12.83 7.40
CA SER A 75 -15.85 13.65 7.10
C SER A 75 -16.03 14.40 5.78
N TYR A 76 -16.50 13.71 4.74
CA TYR A 76 -16.77 14.33 3.44
C TYR A 76 -17.79 15.48 3.53
N GLU A 77 -18.88 15.29 4.27
CA GLU A 77 -19.87 16.36 4.51
C GLU A 77 -19.28 17.57 5.23
N LYS A 78 -18.38 17.33 6.21
CA LYS A 78 -17.66 18.41 6.90
C LYS A 78 -16.71 19.12 5.94
N ASP A 79 -15.94 18.38 5.15
CA ASP A 79 -15.02 18.97 4.19
C ASP A 79 -15.78 19.85 3.18
N LEU A 80 -16.91 19.37 2.65
CA LEU A 80 -17.79 20.18 1.78
C LEU A 80 -18.30 21.45 2.47
N ALA A 81 -18.67 21.39 3.76
CA ALA A 81 -19.08 22.56 4.51
C ALA A 81 -17.91 23.55 4.67
N THR A 82 -16.71 23.07 5.01
CA THR A 82 -15.52 23.93 5.12
C THR A 82 -15.13 24.58 3.80
N PHE A 83 -15.27 23.87 2.67
CA PHE A 83 -15.03 24.46 1.34
C PHE A 83 -16.07 25.53 1.00
N ARG A 84 -17.34 25.32 1.38
CA ARG A 84 -18.39 26.34 1.21
C ARG A 84 -18.13 27.57 2.07
N GLU A 85 -17.80 27.39 3.35
CA GLU A 85 -17.45 28.49 4.26
C GLU A 85 -16.21 29.26 3.77
N ALA A 86 -15.16 28.57 3.31
CA ALA A 86 -13.98 29.19 2.73
C ALA A 86 -14.30 29.99 1.44
N ARG A 87 -15.22 29.47 0.60
CA ARG A 87 -15.72 30.19 -0.57
C ARG A 87 -16.50 31.44 -0.16
N ASP A 88 -17.42 31.33 0.79
CA ASP A 88 -18.28 32.43 1.21
C ASP A 88 -17.48 33.54 1.90
N THR A 89 -16.49 33.18 2.73
CA THR A 89 -15.54 34.12 3.35
C THR A 89 -14.66 34.81 2.32
N ASN A 90 -14.13 34.10 1.32
CA ASN A 90 -13.39 34.70 0.21
C ASN A 90 -14.29 35.67 -0.60
N ALA A 91 -15.52 35.26 -0.93
CA ALA A 91 -16.47 36.13 -1.62
C ALA A 91 -16.83 37.39 -0.81
N GLN A 92 -17.00 37.27 0.50
CA GLN A 92 -17.24 38.42 1.39
C GLN A 92 -16.03 39.35 1.48
N ALA A 93 -14.81 38.81 1.53
CA ALA A 93 -13.59 39.61 1.48
C ALA A 93 -13.54 40.46 0.19
N LEU A 94 -13.79 39.84 -0.98
CA LEU A 94 -13.82 40.55 -2.26
C LEU A 94 -14.87 41.68 -2.31
N ILE A 95 -16.04 41.52 -1.68
CA ILE A 95 -17.10 42.55 -1.64
C ILE A 95 -16.74 43.71 -0.68
N ALA A 96 -16.04 43.41 0.42
CA ALA A 96 -15.61 44.42 1.38
C ALA A 96 -14.53 45.36 0.82
N GLU A 97 -13.69 44.88 -0.10
CA GLU A 97 -12.64 45.70 -0.73
C GLU A 97 -13.21 46.73 -1.73
N ASP A 98 -14.40 46.47 -2.29
CA ASP A 98 -15.09 47.36 -3.23
C ASP A 98 -15.85 48.51 -2.52
N SER A 99 -16.19 48.34 -1.23
CA SER A 99 -17.03 49.31 -0.48
C SER A 99 -16.26 50.45 0.19
N ASN A 100 -14.92 50.46 0.17
CA ASN A 100 -14.09 51.51 0.79
C ASN A 100 -13.41 52.47 -0.23
N GLN A 101 -13.91 52.53 -1.47
CA GLN A 101 -13.41 53.48 -2.47
C GLN A 101 -14.54 54.36 -3.01
N GLY A 102 -14.98 55.32 -2.18
CA GLY A 102 -15.87 56.40 -2.58
C GLY A 102 -15.13 57.72 -2.83
N ILE A 103 -15.06 58.12 -4.10
CA ILE A 103 -14.78 59.48 -4.66
C ILE A 103 -13.31 59.94 -4.73
N ALA A 104 -12.66 59.67 -5.86
CA ALA A 104 -12.17 60.71 -6.80
C ALA A 104 -11.48 60.07 -8.03
N ASP A 105 -11.91 60.55 -9.19
CA ASP A 105 -11.30 60.43 -10.52
C ASP A 105 -11.48 59.12 -11.30
N GLY A 106 -12.00 59.28 -12.51
CA GLY A 106 -12.36 58.22 -13.45
C GLY A 106 -11.13 57.60 -14.11
N SER A 107 -10.45 56.75 -13.37
CA SER A 107 -9.41 55.87 -13.89
C SER A 107 -9.81 54.42 -13.61
N THR A 108 -10.13 53.71 -14.69
CA THR A 108 -10.35 52.26 -14.76
C THR A 108 -9.33 51.49 -13.93
N MET A 109 -9.70 51.14 -12.70
CA MET A 109 -8.92 50.27 -11.80
C MET A 109 -9.83 49.18 -11.23
N SER A 110 -10.62 48.54 -12.09
CA SER A 110 -11.07 47.19 -11.82
C SER A 110 -9.85 46.30 -12.03
N GLY A 111 -9.39 45.60 -10.99
CA GLY A 111 -8.32 44.62 -11.12
C GLY A 111 -8.65 43.63 -12.24
N ASP A 112 -7.81 43.57 -13.27
CA ASP A 112 -8.00 42.81 -14.52
C ASP A 112 -8.07 41.30 -14.24
N TRP A 113 -9.22 40.85 -13.76
CA TRP A 113 -9.60 39.46 -13.67
C TRP A 113 -10.41 39.11 -14.92
N GLU A 114 -9.78 38.41 -15.85
CA GLU A 114 -10.45 37.91 -17.05
C GLU A 114 -11.03 36.54 -16.77
N TYR A 115 -12.35 36.41 -16.88
CA TYR A 115 -13.00 35.10 -16.81
C TYR A 115 -12.81 34.37 -18.13
N ASP A 116 -12.04 33.28 -18.12
CA ASP A 116 -11.91 32.42 -19.28
C ASP A 116 -13.04 31.40 -19.30
N SER A 117 -14.01 31.61 -20.18
CA SER A 117 -15.16 30.71 -20.35
C SER A 117 -14.77 29.32 -20.88
N SER A 118 -13.57 29.18 -21.48
CA SER A 118 -13.10 27.89 -22.02
C SER A 118 -12.52 26.98 -20.94
N SER A 119 -11.90 27.56 -19.91
CA SER A 119 -11.28 26.83 -18.81
C SER A 119 -12.09 26.90 -17.50
N GLY A 120 -13.01 27.85 -17.38
CA GLY A 120 -13.86 28.06 -16.19
C GLY A 120 -13.13 28.73 -15.01
N TYR A 121 -11.90 29.21 -15.23
CA TYR A 121 -11.06 29.86 -14.24
C TYR A 121 -11.01 31.37 -14.48
N TYR A 122 -10.74 32.14 -13.41
CA TYR A 122 -10.43 33.57 -13.52
C TYR A 122 -8.92 33.73 -13.65
N TYR A 123 -8.46 34.46 -14.66
CA TYR A 123 -7.04 34.73 -14.88
C TYR A 123 -6.73 36.19 -14.54
N ASN A 124 -5.68 36.42 -13.75
CA ASN A 124 -5.21 37.77 -13.45
C ASN A 124 -3.96 38.09 -14.26
N GLN A 125 -4.09 38.99 -15.23
CA GLN A 125 -2.98 39.36 -16.12
C GLN A 125 -1.80 40.04 -15.39
N LYS A 126 -2.07 40.77 -14.30
CA LYS A 126 -1.06 41.53 -13.57
C LYS A 126 -0.17 40.63 -12.71
N ASN A 127 -0.78 39.59 -12.15
CA ASN A 127 -0.11 38.73 -11.18
C ASN A 127 0.20 37.32 -11.72
N ASN A 128 -0.24 37.02 -12.94
CA ASN A 128 0.02 35.78 -13.68
C ASN A 128 -0.35 34.51 -12.89
N TYR A 129 -1.47 34.57 -12.16
CA TYR A 129 -2.08 33.42 -11.48
C TYR A 129 -3.56 33.27 -11.88
N TYR A 130 -4.02 32.03 -11.88
CA TYR A 130 -5.40 31.61 -12.13
C TYR A 130 -6.11 31.38 -10.81
N TYR A 131 -7.40 31.65 -10.75
CA TYR A 131 -8.25 31.44 -9.60
C TYR A 131 -9.39 30.51 -9.98
N ASP A 132 -9.58 29.46 -9.18
CA ASP A 132 -10.69 28.54 -9.33
C ASP A 132 -11.80 28.86 -8.31
N PRO A 133 -12.96 29.36 -8.77
CA PRO A 133 -14.08 29.70 -7.88
C PRO A 133 -14.74 28.48 -7.23
N ASN A 134 -14.50 27.26 -7.72
CA ASN A 134 -15.04 26.04 -7.13
C ASN A 134 -14.16 25.49 -6.02
N SER A 135 -12.83 25.62 -6.15
CA SER A 135 -11.88 25.10 -5.17
C SER A 135 -11.35 26.18 -4.22
N GLY A 136 -11.48 27.46 -4.57
CA GLY A 136 -10.98 28.59 -3.77
C GLY A 136 -9.45 28.71 -3.78
N PHE A 137 -8.76 27.92 -4.59
CA PHE A 137 -7.31 27.91 -4.72
C PHE A 137 -6.84 28.75 -5.90
N TYR A 138 -5.59 29.18 -5.82
CA TYR A 138 -4.90 29.96 -6.83
C TYR A 138 -3.80 29.10 -7.46
N TYR A 139 -3.66 29.16 -8.78
CA TYR A 139 -2.63 28.44 -9.52
C TYR A 139 -1.67 29.43 -10.16
N MET A 140 -0.38 29.24 -9.93
CA MET A 140 0.67 30.06 -10.55
C MET A 140 1.59 29.16 -11.38
N ASP A 141 1.84 29.55 -12.63
CA ASP A 141 2.67 28.77 -13.57
C ASP A 141 4.10 28.53 -13.05
N SER A 142 4.65 29.46 -12.26
CA SER A 142 5.99 29.33 -11.69
C SER A 142 6.08 28.29 -10.57
N LEU A 143 4.99 28.07 -9.83
CA LEU A 143 4.91 27.05 -8.78
C LEU A 143 4.47 25.70 -9.34
N GLY A 144 3.61 25.71 -10.36
CA GLY A 144 3.03 24.51 -10.97
C GLY A 144 2.10 23.72 -10.03
N LYS A 145 1.57 24.37 -8.99
CA LYS A 145 0.70 23.77 -7.95
C LYS A 145 -0.39 24.74 -7.52
N TRP A 146 -1.54 24.19 -7.14
CA TRP A 146 -2.66 24.92 -6.55
C TRP A 146 -2.33 25.27 -5.11
N VAL A 147 -2.31 26.56 -4.79
CA VAL A 147 -1.87 27.14 -3.52
C VAL A 147 -2.93 28.09 -2.96
N THR A 148 -2.86 28.36 -1.67
CA THR A 148 -3.75 29.34 -1.02
C THR A 148 -3.40 30.76 -1.45
N GLN A 149 -4.30 31.71 -1.22
CA GLN A 149 -4.10 33.12 -1.60
C GLN A 149 -2.79 33.71 -1.04
N GLU A 150 -2.47 33.42 0.21
CA GLU A 150 -1.27 33.92 0.89
C GLU A 150 0.02 33.40 0.24
N GLU A 151 0.05 32.11 -0.11
CA GLU A 151 1.21 31.48 -0.76
C GLU A 151 1.35 31.95 -2.22
N ALA A 152 0.23 32.18 -2.92
CA ALA A 152 0.23 32.79 -4.25
C ALA A 152 0.78 34.23 -4.23
N LEU A 153 0.36 35.05 -3.26
CA LEU A 153 0.83 36.42 -3.10
C LEU A 153 2.31 36.47 -2.69
N ALA A 154 2.74 35.60 -1.78
CA ALA A 154 4.14 35.49 -1.39
C ALA A 154 5.04 35.09 -2.58
N ALA A 155 4.61 34.12 -3.38
CA ALA A 155 5.32 33.72 -4.59
C ALA A 155 5.37 34.85 -5.64
N PHE A 156 4.31 35.63 -5.78
CA PHE A 156 4.31 36.83 -6.63
C PHE A 156 5.29 37.88 -6.13
N GLN A 157 5.28 38.21 -4.84
CA GLN A 157 6.22 39.18 -4.24
C GLN A 157 7.68 38.76 -4.41
N VAL A 158 7.99 37.47 -4.24
CA VAL A 158 9.33 36.91 -4.50
C VAL A 158 9.70 37.02 -5.98
N SER A 159 8.73 36.80 -6.88
CA SER A 159 8.90 36.94 -8.33
C SER A 159 8.97 38.41 -8.80
N SER A 160 8.49 39.36 -8.00
CA SER A 160 8.52 40.80 -8.30
C SER A 160 9.78 41.48 -7.74
N ALA A 161 10.28 40.99 -6.59
CA ALA A 161 11.52 41.44 -5.97
C ALA A 161 12.77 40.93 -6.71
N SER A 162 12.63 39.87 -7.50
CA SER A 162 13.62 39.46 -8.49
C SER A 162 13.21 40.05 -9.85
N GLY A 163 13.95 41.07 -10.32
CA GLY A 163 13.64 41.78 -11.56
C GLY A 163 13.47 40.86 -12.79
N PRO A 164 12.86 41.38 -13.87
CA PRO A 164 12.34 40.57 -14.97
C PRO A 164 13.47 39.94 -15.77
N THR A 165 13.62 38.62 -15.68
CA THR A 165 14.39 37.87 -16.69
C THR A 165 13.41 37.14 -17.60
N GLN A 166 13.14 37.76 -18.73
CA GLN A 166 12.46 37.15 -19.88
C GLN A 166 13.19 35.85 -20.23
N LYS A 167 12.57 34.70 -20.00
CA LYS A 167 12.98 33.43 -20.62
C LYS A 167 11.78 32.74 -21.23
N LYS A 168 11.70 32.82 -22.56
CA LYS A 168 10.85 31.96 -23.39
C LYS A 168 11.34 30.51 -23.30
N PRO A 169 10.43 29.53 -23.46
CA PRO A 169 10.72 28.13 -23.19
C PRO A 169 11.42 27.48 -24.39
N SER A 170 12.40 26.59 -24.13
CA SER A 170 12.86 25.63 -25.12
C SER A 170 12.79 24.22 -24.57
N LEU A 171 12.17 23.38 -25.38
CA LEU A 171 11.85 21.97 -25.18
C LEU A 171 13.13 21.13 -25.11
N GLY A 172 13.25 20.22 -24.14
CA GLY A 172 14.33 19.24 -24.11
C GLY A 172 14.23 18.25 -22.94
N LYS A 173 13.87 17.00 -23.25
CA LYS A 173 13.86 15.82 -22.35
C LYS A 173 15.32 15.34 -22.06
N PRO A 174 15.57 14.35 -21.18
CA PRO A 174 16.58 14.38 -20.11
C PRO A 174 17.83 13.54 -20.46
N PRO A 175 18.85 13.42 -19.57
CA PRO A 175 18.93 12.18 -18.80
C PRO A 175 19.63 12.26 -17.42
N SER A 176 19.50 11.12 -16.74
CA SER A 176 20.03 10.64 -15.47
C SER A 176 21.53 10.78 -15.16
N ALA A 177 21.78 10.69 -13.85
CA ALA A 177 22.77 9.86 -13.14
C ALA A 177 24.23 10.32 -12.93
N SER A 178 24.62 10.05 -11.67
CA SER A 178 25.92 9.64 -11.12
C SER A 178 27.04 10.66 -10.89
N GLU A 179 27.36 10.78 -9.60
CA GLU A 179 28.69 10.54 -8.99
C GLU A 179 29.89 11.37 -9.49
N ASN A 180 30.48 12.21 -8.62
CA ASN A 180 31.56 11.78 -7.72
C ASN A 180 32.22 12.96 -6.95
N ARG A 181 32.76 12.58 -5.79
CA ARG A 181 33.73 13.21 -4.88
C ARG A 181 34.87 14.02 -5.56
N PRO A 182 35.58 14.87 -4.79
CA PRO A 182 36.89 14.41 -4.31
C PRO A 182 37.18 14.73 -2.83
N SER A 183 38.08 13.92 -2.30
CA SER A 183 38.70 13.93 -0.97
C SER A 183 40.08 14.58 -1.00
N GLY A 184 40.52 15.16 0.12
CA GLY A 184 41.91 15.56 0.37
C GLY A 184 42.16 15.81 1.86
N GLU A 185 43.01 14.98 2.46
CA GLU A 185 43.49 15.03 3.86
C GLU A 185 44.63 16.03 4.05
N THR A 186 44.76 16.60 5.26
CA THR A 186 46.04 16.71 5.99
C THR A 186 45.81 16.86 7.50
N LYS A 187 46.64 16.16 8.30
CA LYS A 187 46.66 16.07 9.77
C LYS A 187 47.22 17.33 10.47
N SER A 188 46.85 17.55 11.74
CA SER A 188 47.76 17.78 12.89
C SER A 188 46.99 17.94 14.21
N ALA A 189 47.65 17.60 15.34
CA ALA A 189 47.09 17.37 16.67
C ALA A 189 47.41 18.48 17.69
N SER A 190 46.57 18.65 18.74
CA SER A 190 46.99 18.99 20.12
C SER A 190 45.83 18.94 21.15
N THR A 191 46.19 18.51 22.35
CA THR A 191 45.47 18.16 23.59
C THR A 191 45.00 19.34 24.45
N SER A 192 43.87 19.22 25.19
CA SER A 192 43.69 19.70 26.60
C SER A 192 42.33 19.31 27.25
N GLU A 193 42.40 18.41 28.23
CA GLU A 193 41.82 18.40 29.61
C GLU A 193 40.49 19.13 29.96
N SER A 194 39.52 18.41 30.54
CA SER A 194 38.84 18.71 31.85
C SER A 194 37.72 17.71 32.20
N GLY A 195 37.58 17.39 33.50
CA GLY A 195 36.84 16.23 34.07
C GLY A 195 35.33 16.41 34.45
N PRO A 196 34.72 15.43 35.18
CA PRO A 196 33.26 15.11 35.25
C PRO A 196 32.61 15.37 36.65
N PRO A 197 31.39 14.91 37.08
CA PRO A 197 30.12 14.40 36.47
C PRO A 197 28.83 15.13 37.06
N PRO A 198 27.54 14.71 36.89
CA PRO A 198 26.91 13.54 37.55
C PRO A 198 25.90 12.75 36.68
N GLY A 199 25.71 11.47 36.99
CA GLY A 199 24.92 10.53 36.20
C GLY A 199 23.41 10.50 36.46
N ARG A 200 22.71 9.81 35.56
CA ARG A 200 21.62 8.89 35.92
C ARG A 200 21.51 7.80 34.87
N VAL A 201 22.01 6.62 35.24
CA VAL A 201 21.84 5.36 34.52
C VAL A 201 20.45 4.80 34.84
N VAL A 202 19.69 4.41 33.82
CA VAL A 202 18.62 3.42 33.98
C VAL A 202 18.80 2.35 32.91
N SER A 203 19.21 1.19 33.40
CA SER A 203 19.38 -0.06 32.70
C SER A 203 18.04 -0.54 32.13
N THR A 204 17.97 -0.79 30.83
CA THR A 204 16.88 -1.56 30.21
C THR A 204 17.39 -2.98 29.97
N PRO A 205 16.76 -4.03 30.54
CA PRO A 205 17.16 -5.39 30.24
C PRO A 205 16.62 -5.83 28.87
N LEU A 206 17.52 -6.39 28.07
CA LEU A 206 17.20 -7.28 26.96
C LEU A 206 16.67 -8.61 27.53
N ASN A 207 15.54 -9.11 27.03
CA ASN A 207 15.32 -10.55 26.89
C ASN A 207 14.28 -10.87 25.80
N PRO A 208 14.27 -12.11 25.26
CA PRO A 208 14.14 -12.40 23.85
C PRO A 208 12.83 -13.17 23.63
N LEU A 209 12.68 -13.78 22.46
CA LEU A 209 11.59 -14.68 22.02
C LEU A 209 10.55 -14.00 21.11
N ARG A 210 10.88 -14.00 19.82
CA ARG A 210 9.89 -14.13 18.73
C ARG A 210 10.07 -15.51 18.08
N PRO A 211 8.98 -16.17 17.66
CA PRO A 211 8.99 -16.96 16.45
C PRO A 211 8.39 -16.15 15.29
N VAL A 212 9.15 -16.08 14.20
CA VAL A 212 8.82 -15.47 12.92
C VAL A 212 7.98 -16.46 12.09
N LYS A 213 6.85 -16.02 11.54
CA LYS A 213 6.32 -16.60 10.29
C LYS A 213 5.54 -15.55 9.49
N GLY A 214 5.99 -15.37 8.25
CA GLY A 214 5.53 -14.34 7.33
C GLY A 214 4.08 -14.52 6.88
N ALA A 215 3.45 -13.38 6.65
CA ALA A 215 2.19 -13.27 5.94
C ALA A 215 2.39 -13.60 4.45
N THR A 216 1.51 -14.44 3.90
CA THR A 216 1.30 -14.52 2.46
C THR A 216 -0.01 -13.80 2.16
N SER A 217 0.05 -12.80 1.29
CA SER A 217 -1.11 -12.10 0.75
C SER A 217 -1.87 -13.05 -0.18
N SER A 218 -3.17 -13.23 0.05
CA SER A 218 -4.06 -13.87 -0.92
C SER A 218 -5.14 -12.88 -1.36
N VAL A 219 -4.86 -12.21 -2.48
CA VAL A 219 -5.85 -11.49 -3.27
C VAL A 219 -6.68 -12.54 -4.00
N ALA A 220 -7.96 -12.64 -3.65
CA ALA A 220 -8.91 -13.55 -4.29
C ALA A 220 -9.36 -12.97 -5.64
N VAL A 221 -8.74 -13.43 -6.74
CA VAL A 221 -9.30 -13.28 -8.08
C VAL A 221 -10.26 -14.45 -8.34
N LYS A 222 -11.57 -14.17 -8.27
CA LYS A 222 -12.61 -15.05 -8.82
C LYS A 222 -12.49 -15.06 -10.34
N ARG A 223 -12.04 -16.19 -10.93
CA ARG A 223 -12.34 -16.50 -12.34
C ARG A 223 -12.85 -17.93 -12.47
N LYS A 224 -14.02 -18.03 -13.09
CA LYS A 224 -14.71 -19.24 -13.57
C LYS A 224 -13.72 -20.17 -14.27
N ARG A 225 -13.76 -21.44 -13.90
CA ARG A 225 -13.04 -22.53 -14.56
C ARG A 225 -13.97 -23.14 -15.62
N PRO A 226 -13.64 -23.12 -16.91
CA PRO A 226 -14.02 -24.20 -17.81
C PRO A 226 -12.97 -25.31 -17.73
N ASP A 227 -13.41 -26.55 -17.84
CA ASP A 227 -12.60 -27.76 -17.85
C ASP A 227 -11.47 -27.72 -18.89
N GLU A 228 -10.22 -27.83 -18.43
CA GLU A 228 -9.11 -28.27 -19.28
C GLU A 228 -8.24 -29.30 -18.53
N LYS A 229 -7.92 -30.39 -19.24
CA LYS A 229 -7.00 -31.47 -18.86
C LYS A 229 -5.70 -30.95 -18.22
N PRO A 230 -5.05 -31.72 -17.33
CA PRO A 230 -3.77 -31.33 -16.76
C PRO A 230 -2.73 -31.17 -17.88
N LYS A 231 -2.18 -29.95 -18.03
CA LYS A 231 -1.01 -29.68 -18.89
C LYS A 231 0.13 -30.55 -18.36
N ALA A 232 0.65 -31.45 -19.19
CA ALA A 232 1.94 -32.07 -18.92
C ALA A 232 2.99 -30.95 -18.82
N MET A 233 3.75 -30.91 -17.73
CA MET A 233 4.80 -29.91 -17.56
C MET A 233 5.74 -30.00 -18.77
N SER A 234 6.00 -28.86 -19.42
CA SER A 234 6.87 -28.86 -20.58
C SER A 234 8.29 -29.23 -20.13
N LYS A 235 9.06 -29.89 -21.00
CA LYS A 235 10.46 -30.24 -20.71
C LYS A 235 11.30 -29.04 -20.28
N GLU A 236 10.89 -27.85 -20.70
CA GLU A 236 11.49 -26.56 -20.35
C GLU A 236 11.18 -26.16 -18.89
N GLU A 237 9.95 -26.39 -18.41
CA GLU A 237 9.57 -26.12 -17.02
C GLU A 237 10.26 -27.11 -16.05
N GLU A 238 10.42 -28.37 -16.45
CA GLU A 238 11.20 -29.35 -15.68
C GLU A 238 12.68 -28.97 -15.58
N ALA A 239 13.27 -28.47 -16.68
CA ALA A 239 14.63 -27.95 -16.68
C ALA A 239 14.77 -26.71 -15.77
N ALA A 240 13.78 -25.81 -15.78
CA ALA A 240 13.74 -24.63 -14.93
C ALA A 240 13.63 -24.98 -13.44
N LEU A 241 12.82 -25.97 -13.08
CA LEU A 241 12.71 -26.47 -11.70
C LEU A 241 14.00 -27.14 -11.24
N LYS A 242 14.59 -27.99 -12.09
CA LYS A 242 15.88 -28.63 -11.81
C LYS A 242 17.00 -27.61 -11.64
N ALA A 243 17.02 -26.54 -12.43
CA ALA A 243 17.99 -25.45 -12.29
C ALA A 243 17.82 -24.68 -10.96
N ARG A 244 16.57 -24.42 -10.55
CA ARG A 244 16.26 -23.78 -9.26
C ARG A 244 16.66 -24.65 -8.07
N GLU A 245 16.42 -25.95 -8.15
CA GLU A 245 16.84 -26.90 -7.11
C GLU A 245 18.37 -27.05 -7.06
N ALA A 246 19.03 -27.10 -8.21
CA ALA A 246 20.50 -27.10 -8.27
C ALA A 246 21.11 -25.81 -7.70
N ALA A 247 20.48 -24.65 -7.93
CA ALA A 247 20.90 -23.38 -7.33
C ALA A 247 20.73 -23.40 -5.80
N ARG A 248 19.60 -23.89 -5.29
CA ARG A 248 19.38 -24.06 -3.84
C ARG A 248 20.41 -25.01 -3.23
N LYS A 249 20.72 -26.13 -3.89
CA LYS A 249 21.74 -27.08 -3.41
C LYS A 249 23.13 -26.46 -3.35
N ARG A 250 23.52 -25.62 -4.31
CA ARG A 250 24.81 -24.89 -4.26
C ARG A 250 24.87 -23.88 -3.13
N VAL A 251 23.75 -23.21 -2.81
CA VAL A 251 23.67 -22.31 -1.66
C VAL A 251 23.80 -23.13 -0.37
N GLU A 252 23.07 -24.23 -0.27
CA GLU A 252 23.11 -25.14 0.88
C GLU A 252 24.52 -25.73 1.08
N GLU A 253 25.24 -26.11 0.02
CA GLU A 253 26.62 -26.60 0.09
C GLU A 253 27.62 -25.52 0.56
N ARG A 254 27.37 -24.24 0.23
CA ARG A 254 28.17 -23.12 0.75
C ARG A 254 27.83 -22.82 2.21
N GLU A 255 26.59 -22.99 2.61
CA GLU A 255 26.10 -22.73 3.97
C GLU A 255 26.41 -23.89 4.94
N LYS A 256 26.48 -25.13 4.45
CA LYS A 256 26.80 -26.34 5.23
C LYS A 256 28.07 -26.22 6.11
N PRO A 257 29.23 -25.78 5.59
CA PRO A 257 30.42 -25.57 6.42
C PRO A 257 30.33 -24.32 7.30
N LEU A 258 29.51 -23.33 6.94
CA LEU A 258 29.29 -22.11 7.71
C LEU A 258 28.40 -22.35 8.94
N LEU A 259 27.48 -23.33 8.86
CA LEU A 259 26.52 -23.68 9.91
C LEU A 259 27.12 -24.50 11.06
N GLY A 260 28.44 -24.75 11.09
CA GLY A 260 29.17 -25.28 12.26
C GLY A 260 28.74 -26.66 12.79
N LEU A 261 27.82 -27.35 12.11
CA LEU A 261 27.18 -28.60 12.55
C LEU A 261 27.85 -29.87 12.01
N TYR A 262 28.88 -29.73 11.16
CA TYR A 262 29.76 -30.82 10.77
C TYR A 262 31.21 -30.38 10.97
N LYS A 263 31.72 -30.60 12.19
CA LYS A 263 33.17 -30.70 12.40
C LYS A 263 33.61 -32.09 11.94
N ARG A 264 34.63 -32.12 11.10
CA ARG A 264 35.36 -33.32 10.67
C ARG A 264 36.04 -33.97 11.86
#